data_AF-A0A8H5SV43-F1
#
_entry.id   AF-A0A8H5SV43-F1
#
_cell.length_a   1.000
_cell.length_b   1.000
_cell.length_c   1.000
_cell.angle_alpha   90.00
_cell.angle_beta   90.00
_cell.angle_gamma   90.00
#
_symmetry.space_group_name_H-M   'P 1'
#
loop_
_entity.id
_entity.type
_entity.pdbx_description
1 polymer ?
#
loop_
_entity_poly.entity_id
_entity_poly.type
_entity_poly.pdbx_seq_one_letter_code
_entity_poly.pdbx_strand_id
1 'polypeptide(L)'
;MASPDPKSITVDSLPQLLQNDNMVKLAGVDVDGILRGKLVSKKKFLSVAEAGFGFCSVIFGWDMHDRTYIRELKISNAENGYHDLLAIPDLSTFRRIPWEDDVPLFLVDFLDPETKKPICACPRGLVKTQLEKLKEHGYGAMAG
;
A
#
# COMPACT_ATOMS: atom_id res chain seq x y z
N MET A 1 -23.11 -6.55 -11.10
CA MET A 1 -22.10 -7.20 -11.98
C MET A 1 -21.03 -7.79 -11.08
N ALA A 2 -20.55 -9.00 -11.36
CA ALA A 2 -19.46 -9.58 -10.58
C ALA A 2 -18.21 -8.68 -10.69
N SER A 3 -17.52 -8.44 -9.58
CA SER A 3 -16.26 -7.71 -9.59
C SER A 3 -15.24 -8.49 -10.44
N PRO A 4 -14.44 -7.82 -11.30
CA PRO A 4 -13.42 -8.50 -12.09
C PRO A 4 -12.39 -9.19 -11.19
N ASP A 5 -11.79 -10.28 -11.67
CA ASP A 5 -10.69 -10.95 -10.96
C ASP A 5 -9.54 -9.95 -10.75
N PRO A 6 -9.20 -9.60 -9.49
CA PRO A 6 -8.15 -8.64 -9.21
C PRO A 6 -6.81 -8.96 -9.88
N LYS A 7 -6.50 -10.24 -10.09
CA LYS A 7 -5.24 -10.67 -10.71
C LYS A 7 -5.13 -10.33 -12.20
N SER A 8 -6.26 -10.00 -12.84
CA SER A 8 -6.31 -9.63 -14.26
C SER A 8 -6.17 -8.13 -14.51
N ILE A 9 -6.13 -7.31 -13.45
CA ILE A 9 -6.13 -5.85 -13.55
C ILE A 9 -4.72 -5.34 -13.90
N THR A 10 -4.65 -4.58 -14.99
CA THR A 10 -3.44 -3.88 -15.46
C THR A 10 -3.63 -2.37 -15.41
N VAL A 11 -2.53 -1.61 -15.50
CA VAL A 11 -2.55 -0.13 -15.55
C VAL A 11 -3.45 0.36 -16.69
N ASP A 12 -3.36 -0.26 -17.87
CA ASP A 12 -4.14 0.10 -19.05
C ASP A 12 -5.66 -0.14 -18.86
N SER A 13 -6.03 -1.09 -18.01
CA SER A 13 -7.44 -1.40 -17.72
C SER A 13 -8.08 -0.43 -16.73
N LEU A 14 -7.29 0.34 -15.97
CA LEU A 14 -7.79 1.18 -14.87
C LEU A 14 -8.79 2.26 -15.29
N PRO A 15 -8.63 2.99 -16.42
CA PRO A 15 -9.59 4.00 -16.83
C PRO A 15 -10.99 3.41 -17.06
N GLN A 16 -11.04 2.20 -17.63
CA GLN A 16 -12.28 1.47 -17.89
C GLN A 16 -12.85 0.85 -16.62
N LEU A 17 -12.00 0.23 -15.79
CA LEU A 17 -12.40 -0.34 -14.49
C LEU A 17 -13.06 0.71 -13.59
N LEU A 18 -12.49 1.92 -13.59
CA LEU A 18 -12.91 3.03 -12.74
C LEU A 18 -13.80 4.04 -13.45
N GLN A 19 -14.45 3.66 -14.56
CA GLN A 19 -15.19 4.60 -15.41
C GLN A 19 -16.26 5.41 -14.66
N ASN A 20 -16.90 4.78 -13.66
CA ASN A 20 -17.98 5.39 -12.87
C ASN A 20 -17.50 5.97 -11.52
N ASP A 21 -16.19 5.97 -11.27
CA ASP A 21 -15.62 6.39 -10.00
C ASP A 21 -14.97 7.77 -10.10
N ASN A 22 -15.18 8.58 -9.07
CA ASN A 22 -14.53 9.89 -8.94
C ASN A 22 -13.27 9.84 -8.04
N MET A 23 -13.18 8.83 -7.20
CA MET A 23 -12.15 8.69 -6.17
C MET A 23 -11.80 7.23 -5.90
N VAL A 24 -10.60 7.03 -5.35
CA VAL A 24 -10.03 5.73 -5.01
C VAL A 24 -9.41 5.85 -3.63
N LYS A 25 -9.59 4.84 -2.78
CA LYS A 25 -8.89 4.70 -1.50
C LYS A 25 -7.59 3.93 -1.73
N LEU A 26 -6.49 4.52 -1.29
CA LEU A 26 -5.17 3.88 -1.25
C LEU A 26 -4.79 3.69 0.21
N ALA A 27 -4.44 2.48 0.61
CA ALA A 27 -4.14 2.20 2.01
C ALA A 27 -2.97 1.24 2.20
N GLY A 28 -2.14 1.55 3.20
CA GLY A 28 -1.11 0.69 3.73
C GLY A 28 -1.50 0.15 5.10
N VAL A 29 -0.75 -0.84 5.59
CA VAL A 29 -0.92 -1.36 6.96
C VAL A 29 0.27 -0.90 7.79
N ASP A 30 0.01 -0.27 8.93
CA ASP A 30 1.06 0.16 9.86
C ASP A 30 1.56 -0.99 10.75
N VAL A 31 2.48 -0.68 11.68
CA VAL A 31 3.09 -1.65 12.59
C VAL A 31 2.10 -2.27 13.58
N ASP A 32 0.99 -1.59 13.87
CA ASP A 32 -0.07 -2.05 14.79
C ASP A 32 -1.17 -2.82 14.05
N GLY A 33 -1.03 -3.02 12.74
CA GLY A 33 -2.01 -3.73 11.92
C GLY A 33 -3.18 -2.86 11.46
N ILE A 34 -3.10 -1.54 11.63
CA ILE A 34 -4.17 -0.61 11.28
C ILE A 34 -4.03 -0.20 9.82
N LEU A 35 -5.17 -0.21 9.12
CA LEU A 35 -5.26 0.21 7.73
C LEU A 35 -5.23 1.75 7.66
N ARG A 36 -4.08 2.30 7.27
CA ARG A 36 -3.87 3.75 7.10
C ARG A 36 -3.98 4.12 5.63
N GLY A 37 -4.96 4.94 5.29
CA GLY A 37 -5.22 5.27 3.89
C GLY A 37 -5.69 6.69 3.66
N LYS A 38 -5.70 7.07 2.40
CA LYS A 38 -6.21 8.36 1.92
C LYS A 38 -7.12 8.15 0.72
N LEU A 39 -8.11 9.02 0.60
CA LEU A 39 -8.94 9.14 -0.59
C LEU A 39 -8.23 10.04 -1.60
N VAL A 40 -8.06 9.55 -2.82
CA VAL A 40 -7.44 10.29 -3.92
C VAL A 40 -8.43 10.42 -5.06
N SER A 41 -8.39 11.53 -5.79
CA SER A 41 -9.19 11.66 -7.01
C SER A 41 -8.76 10.62 -8.05
N LYS A 42 -9.70 10.14 -8.88
CA LYS A 42 -9.42 9.20 -9.98
C LYS A 42 -8.26 9.69 -10.85
N LYS A 43 -8.26 10.98 -11.21
CA LYS A 43 -7.18 11.59 -12.00
C LYS A 43 -5.80 11.43 -11.32
N LYS A 44 -5.72 11.69 -10.01
CA LYS A 44 -4.46 11.54 -9.28
C LYS A 44 -4.05 10.07 -9.18
N PHE A 45 -5.00 9.16 -8.89
CA PHE A 45 -4.74 7.73 -8.86
C PHE A 45 -4.15 7.22 -10.18
N LEU A 46 -4.78 7.52 -11.31
CA LEU A 46 -4.29 7.09 -12.63
C LEU A 46 -2.88 7.60 -12.92
N SER A 47 -2.52 8.81 -12.45
CA SER A 47 -1.15 9.35 -12.64
C SER A 47 -0.07 8.67 -11.79
N VAL A 48 -0.46 7.90 -10.76
CA VAL A 48 0.48 7.28 -9.80
C VAL A 48 0.35 5.76 -9.73
N ALA A 49 -0.57 5.16 -10.50
CA ALA A 49 -0.87 3.74 -10.40
C ALA A 49 0.31 2.84 -10.75
N GLU A 50 1.15 3.26 -11.70
CA GLU A 50 2.34 2.52 -12.13
C GLU A 50 3.61 2.95 -11.37
N ALA A 51 3.91 4.26 -11.38
CA ALA A 51 5.14 4.80 -10.82
C ALA A 51 5.13 4.92 -9.27
N GLY A 52 3.96 4.82 -8.65
CA GLY A 52 3.76 5.06 -7.23
C GLY A 52 3.74 6.55 -6.87
N PHE A 53 3.70 6.81 -5.56
CA PHE A 53 3.63 8.16 -5.00
C PHE A 53 4.33 8.22 -3.63
N GLY A 54 4.68 9.43 -3.19
CA GLY A 54 5.23 9.67 -1.86
C GLY A 54 4.21 9.44 -0.75
N PHE A 55 4.61 8.69 0.27
CA PHE A 55 3.82 8.45 1.48
C PHE A 55 4.69 8.68 2.72
N CYS A 56 4.21 9.54 3.62
CA CYS A 56 4.98 9.93 4.80
C CYS A 56 5.38 8.71 5.66
N SER A 57 6.68 8.60 5.97
CA SER A 57 7.25 7.52 6.78
C SER A 57 6.68 7.44 8.21
N VAL A 58 5.99 8.48 8.68
CA VAL A 58 5.30 8.54 9.98
C VAL A 58 4.27 7.43 10.15
N ILE A 59 3.77 6.82 9.06
CA ILE A 59 2.94 5.61 9.15
C ILE A 59 3.59 4.50 9.99
N PHE A 60 4.91 4.42 10.03
CA PHE A 60 5.66 3.47 10.85
C PHE A 60 6.28 4.10 12.11
N GLY A 61 5.97 5.37 12.38
CA GLY A 61 6.51 6.19 13.46
C GLY A 61 5.50 6.57 14.53
N TRP A 62 4.29 6.03 14.50
CA TRP A 62 3.22 6.30 15.47
C TRP A 62 2.51 5.02 15.95
N ASP A 63 1.72 5.16 17.00
CA ASP A 63 0.87 4.11 17.56
C ASP A 63 -0.56 4.15 17.01
N MET A 64 -1.39 3.20 17.47
CA MET A 64 -2.82 3.13 17.16
C MET A 64 -3.66 4.37 17.53
N HIS A 65 -3.13 5.26 18.38
CA HIS A 65 -3.78 6.51 18.80
C HIS A 65 -3.26 7.73 18.04
N ASP A 66 -2.54 7.51 16.93
CA ASP A 66 -1.92 8.56 16.12
C ASP A 66 -0.91 9.39 16.91
N ARG A 67 -0.28 8.80 17.93
CA ARG A 67 0.81 9.42 18.69
C ARG A 67 2.15 8.96 18.15
N THR A 68 2.97 9.92 17.72
CA THR A 68 4.34 9.63 17.31
C THR A 68 5.14 9.09 18.49
N TYR A 69 5.96 8.07 18.23
CA TYR A 69 6.84 7.53 19.26
C TYR A 69 7.81 8.61 19.76
N ILE A 70 7.97 8.68 21.09
CA ILE A 70 8.89 9.64 21.73
C ILE A 70 10.33 9.40 21.28
N ARG A 71 10.68 8.13 21.06
CA ARG A 71 11.96 7.75 20.48
C ARG A 71 11.88 7.82 18.97
N GLU A 72 12.76 8.60 18.37
CA GLU A 72 12.92 8.63 16.92
C GLU A 72 13.35 7.26 16.38
N LEU A 73 12.70 6.85 15.28
CA LEU A 73 12.97 5.58 14.62
C LEU A 73 13.83 5.83 13.38
N LYS A 74 14.66 4.85 13.00
CA LYS A 74 15.49 4.95 11.79
C LYS A 74 14.68 5.26 10.52
N ILE A 75 13.45 4.77 10.47
CA ILE A 75 12.55 4.97 9.35
C ILE A 75 11.87 6.35 9.33
N SER A 76 11.67 6.95 10.51
CA SER A 76 10.89 8.17 10.67
C SER A 76 11.51 9.00 11.81
N ASN A 77 12.29 10.02 11.44
CA ASN A 77 13.05 10.85 12.37
C ASN A 77 13.25 12.27 11.81
N ALA A 78 13.57 13.22 12.68
CA ALA A 78 13.83 14.59 12.30
C ALA A 78 15.10 14.74 11.44
N GLU A 79 16.13 13.90 11.66
CA GLU A 79 17.40 13.96 10.92
C GLU A 79 17.20 13.74 9.41
N ASN A 80 16.29 12.84 9.02
CA ASN A 80 15.91 12.60 7.62
C ASN A 80 14.69 13.42 7.17
N GLY A 81 14.21 14.33 8.02
CA GLY A 81 13.08 15.21 7.73
C GLY A 81 11.76 14.47 7.52
N TYR A 82 11.58 13.28 8.10
CA TYR A 82 10.40 12.44 7.88
C TYR A 82 10.17 12.14 6.39
N HIS A 83 11.24 11.81 5.67
CA HIS A 83 11.19 11.58 4.24
C HIS A 83 10.05 10.64 3.82
N ASP A 84 9.53 10.90 2.63
CA ASP A 84 8.50 10.08 2.02
C ASP A 84 9.07 8.73 1.59
N LEU A 85 8.31 7.68 1.84
CA LEU A 85 8.49 6.35 1.28
C LEU A 85 7.85 6.29 -0.12
N LEU A 86 8.30 5.34 -0.94
CA LEU A 86 7.64 5.05 -2.21
C LEU A 86 6.46 4.08 -1.96
N ALA A 87 5.24 4.55 -2.16
CA ALA A 87 4.04 3.72 -2.11
C ALA A 87 3.59 3.36 -3.53
N ILE A 88 3.55 2.06 -3.85
CA ILE A 88 3.06 1.55 -5.15
C ILE A 88 1.74 0.81 -4.94
N PRO A 89 0.65 1.20 -5.62
CA PRO A 89 -0.61 0.46 -5.59
C PRO A 89 -0.45 -0.97 -6.12
N ASP A 90 -0.90 -1.96 -5.34
CA ASP A 90 -0.96 -3.36 -5.76
C ASP A 90 -2.31 -3.63 -6.41
N LEU A 91 -2.35 -3.63 -7.76
CA LEU A 91 -3.58 -3.78 -8.53
C LEU A 91 -4.30 -5.11 -8.26
N SER A 92 -3.55 -6.15 -7.87
CA SER A 92 -4.10 -7.46 -7.51
C SER A 92 -4.92 -7.45 -6.21
N THR A 93 -4.91 -6.35 -5.47
CA THR A 93 -5.65 -6.20 -4.22
C THR A 93 -6.97 -5.43 -4.36
N PHE A 94 -7.33 -5.08 -5.59
CA PHE A 94 -8.55 -4.36 -5.90
C PHE A 94 -9.77 -4.99 -5.22
N ARG A 95 -10.51 -4.15 -4.51
CA ARG A 95 -11.83 -4.48 -3.97
C ARG A 95 -12.66 -3.23 -3.83
N ARG A 96 -13.97 -3.41 -3.75
CA ARG A 96 -14.93 -2.35 -3.40
C ARG A 96 -15.19 -2.42 -1.90
N ILE A 97 -15.35 -1.27 -1.25
CA ILE A 97 -15.71 -1.20 0.18
C ILE A 97 -17.23 -1.02 0.29
N PRO A 98 -18.02 -2.08 0.61
CA PRO A 98 -19.48 -2.01 0.53
C PRO A 98 -20.12 -1.00 1.49
N TRP A 99 -19.44 -0.69 2.59
CA TRP A 99 -19.91 0.25 3.61
C TRP A 99 -19.35 1.67 3.45
N GLU A 100 -18.55 1.93 2.41
CA GLU A 100 -18.06 3.26 2.03
C GLU A 100 -18.47 3.55 0.58
N ASP A 101 -19.76 3.49 0.28
CA ASP A 101 -20.34 3.80 -1.04
C ASP A 101 -19.66 3.07 -2.23
N ASP A 102 -19.28 1.82 -2.01
CA ASP A 102 -18.55 1.00 -2.98
C ASP A 102 -17.27 1.69 -3.52
N VAL A 103 -16.59 2.48 -2.69
CA VAL A 103 -15.32 3.11 -3.09
C VAL A 103 -14.29 2.04 -3.47
N PRO A 104 -13.60 2.19 -4.63
CA PRO A 104 -12.46 1.38 -5.02
C PRO A 104 -11.34 1.45 -3.98
N LEU A 105 -10.82 0.30 -3.54
CA LEU A 105 -9.69 0.19 -2.63
C LEU A 105 -8.56 -0.61 -3.27
N PHE A 106 -7.36 -0.05 -3.20
CA PHE A 106 -6.11 -0.76 -3.45
C PHE A 106 -5.21 -0.66 -2.23
N LEU A 107 -4.58 -1.78 -1.88
CA LEU A 107 -3.47 -1.76 -0.94
C LEU A 107 -2.22 -1.22 -1.63
N VAL A 108 -1.33 -0.62 -0.85
CA VAL A 108 -0.02 -0.17 -1.33
C VAL A 108 1.10 -1.01 -0.72
N ASP A 109 2.14 -1.24 -1.51
CA ASP A 109 3.43 -1.71 -1.02
C ASP A 109 4.34 -0.50 -0.76
N PHE A 110 5.03 -0.51 0.39
CA PHE A 110 6.02 0.50 0.72
C PHE A 110 7.42 0.02 0.38
N LEU A 111 8.10 0.81 -0.45
CA LEU A 111 9.46 0.60 -0.90
C LEU A 111 10.34 1.78 -0.51
N ASP A 112 11.62 1.50 -0.35
CA ASP A 112 12.64 2.51 -0.23
C ASP A 112 12.76 3.32 -1.54
N PRO A 113 12.70 4.67 -1.51
CA PRO A 113 12.69 5.48 -2.72
C PRO A 113 13.93 5.31 -3.62
N GLU A 114 15.10 5.03 -3.02
CA GLU A 114 16.37 4.94 -3.71
C GLU A 114 16.65 3.51 -4.19
N THR A 115 16.58 2.55 -3.28
CA THR A 115 16.94 1.15 -3.54
C THR A 115 15.79 0.33 -4.13
N LYS A 116 14.55 0.85 -4.07
CA LYS A 116 13.30 0.15 -4.46
C LYS A 116 13.06 -1.16 -3.70
N LYS A 117 13.77 -1.40 -2.60
CA LYS A 117 13.60 -2.59 -1.77
C LYS A 117 12.40 -2.43 -0.83
N PRO A 118 11.73 -3.54 -0.45
CA PRO A 118 10.66 -3.49 0.55
C PRO A 118 11.13 -2.89 1.87
N ILE A 119 10.30 -2.02 2.44
CA ILE A 119 10.53 -1.45 3.76
C ILE A 119 10.36 -2.54 4.83
N CYS A 120 11.37 -2.72 5.70
CA CYS A 120 11.35 -3.78 6.72
C CYS A 120 10.28 -3.58 7.79
N ALA A 121 9.90 -2.33 8.08
CA ALA A 121 8.83 -2.00 9.01
C ALA A 121 7.43 -2.24 8.44
N CYS A 122 7.30 -2.41 7.12
CA CYS A 122 6.02 -2.71 6.47
C CYS A 122 5.67 -4.19 6.66
N PRO A 123 4.60 -4.54 7.40
CA PRO A 123 4.25 -5.94 7.63
C PRO A 123 3.97 -6.70 6.34
N ARG A 124 3.30 -6.04 5.38
CA ARG A 124 3.03 -6.61 4.05
C ARG A 124 4.31 -6.91 3.27
N GLY A 125 5.27 -5.97 3.27
CA GLY A 125 6.57 -6.12 2.61
C GLY A 125 7.41 -7.23 3.25
N LEU A 126 7.37 -7.33 4.59
CA LEU A 126 8.02 -8.39 5.35
C LEU A 126 7.46 -9.77 4.97
N VAL A 127 6.14 -9.94 4.98
CA VAL A 127 5.50 -11.21 4.60
C VAL A 127 5.85 -11.60 3.16
N LYS A 128 5.74 -10.67 2.19
CA LYS A 128 6.15 -10.91 0.79
C LYS A 128 7.60 -11.38 0.71
N THR A 129 8.50 -10.73 1.44
CA THR A 129 9.93 -11.09 1.46
C THR A 129 10.16 -12.49 2.02
N GLN A 130 9.46 -12.90 3.09
CA GLN A 130 9.61 -14.25 3.63
C GLN A 130 9.00 -15.32 2.71
N LEU A 131 7.88 -15.01 2.04
CA LEU A 131 7.28 -15.91 1.06
C LEU A 131 8.19 -16.17 -0.14
N GLU A 132 8.89 -15.14 -0.64
CA GLU A 132 9.87 -15.34 -1.73
C GLU A 132 11.05 -16.22 -1.27
N LYS A 133 11.56 -16.03 -0.04
CA LYS A 133 12.61 -16.93 0.49
C LYS A 133 12.16 -18.38 0.61
N LEU A 134 10.92 -18.62 1.05
CA LEU A 134 10.38 -19.99 1.12
C LEU A 134 10.28 -20.60 -0.29
N LYS A 135 9.83 -19.81 -1.25
CA LYS A 135 9.72 -20.22 -2.66
C LYS A 135 11.07 -20.55 -3.28
N GLU A 136 12.14 -19.81 -2.96
CA GLU A 136 13.52 -20.14 -3.36
C GLU A 136 13.98 -21.51 -2.86
N HIS A 137 13.41 -21.99 -1.74
CA HIS A 137 13.67 -23.32 -1.18
C HIS A 137 12.65 -24.38 -1.65
N GLY A 138 11.76 -24.04 -2.59
CA GLY A 138 10.74 -24.94 -3.12
C GLY A 138 9.52 -25.13 -2.22
N TYR A 139 9.32 -24.27 -1.22
CA TYR A 139 8.18 -24.35 -0.30
C TYR A 139 7.12 -23.28 -0.59
N GLY A 140 5.86 -23.65 -0.38
CA GLY A 140 4.74 -22.72 -0.30
C GLY A 140 4.21 -22.65 1.14
N ALA A 141 3.76 -21.48 1.57
CA ALA A 141 3.09 -21.30 2.86
C ALA A 141 1.60 -20.99 2.65
N MET A 142 0.76 -21.55 3.51
CA MET A 142 -0.68 -21.31 3.54
C MET A 142 -1.11 -20.97 4.96
N ALA A 143 -2.03 -20.03 5.10
CA ALA A 143 -2.69 -19.66 6.35
C ALA A 143 -4.19 -19.45 6.07
N GLY A 144 -5.04 -19.75 7.05
CA GLY A 144 -6.50 -19.67 6.95
C GLY A 144 -7.14 -19.27 8.27
#